data_AF-A0A1Y1Q5H1-F1
#
_entry.id   AF-A0A1Y1Q5H1-F1
#
_cell.length_a   1.000
_cell.length_b   1.000
_cell.length_c   1.000
_cell.angle_alpha   90.00
_cell.angle_beta   90.00
_cell.angle_gamma   90.00
#
_symmetry.space_group_name_H-M   'P 1'
#
loop_
_entity.id
_entity.type
_entity.pdbx_description
1 polymer ?
#
loop_
_entity_poly.entity_id
_entity_poly.type
_entity_poly.pdbx_seq_one_letter_code
_entity_poly.pdbx_strand_id
1 'polypeptide(L)'
;MPTAKTKESATKDLKTVLNEVVENPNTEIDVIFIYDLDSNMLLEHSDVKKPRGGKMVDSLFNVASDLEMGESLSEFGDIRDLPKALQSFGDETGGGDLKYATFQLSNSIVQAYFLPQEVVGTNAAICFACAQAKGLGKFVLQCEKHYEPIKTALAAMF
;
A
#
# COMPACT_ATOMS: atom_id res chain seq x y z
N MET A 1 33.46 -26.86 -20.22
CA MET A 1 32.28 -26.16 -20.73
C MET A 1 31.39 -25.80 -19.54
N PRO A 2 31.21 -24.51 -19.23
CA PRO A 2 30.37 -24.08 -18.12
C PRO A 2 28.90 -24.10 -18.56
N THR A 3 28.08 -24.92 -17.91
CA THR A 3 26.62 -24.81 -18.02
C THR A 3 26.15 -23.69 -17.11
N ALA A 4 25.52 -22.69 -17.73
CA ALA A 4 24.91 -21.55 -17.07
C ALA A 4 23.92 -22.04 -16.00
N LYS A 5 24.19 -21.68 -14.74
CA LYS A 5 23.15 -21.68 -13.70
C LYS A 5 22.20 -20.53 -14.05
N THR A 6 21.05 -20.87 -14.62
CA THR A 6 19.91 -19.97 -14.76
C THR A 6 19.60 -19.41 -13.38
N LYS A 7 19.83 -18.11 -13.21
CA LYS A 7 19.54 -17.37 -11.98
C LYS A 7 18.03 -17.08 -12.01
N GLU A 8 17.21 -18.11 -11.82
CA GLU A 8 15.78 -17.95 -11.53
C GLU A 8 15.66 -17.34 -10.14
N SER A 9 15.65 -16.01 -10.09
CA SER A 9 15.07 -15.29 -8.97
C SER A 9 13.57 -15.55 -9.04
N ALA A 10 13.05 -16.50 -8.25
CA ALA A 10 11.62 -16.69 -8.07
C ALA A 10 11.03 -15.39 -7.51
N THR A 11 10.49 -14.53 -8.37
CA THR A 11 9.72 -13.37 -7.96
C THR A 11 8.51 -13.90 -7.18
N LYS A 12 8.45 -13.62 -5.87
CA LYS A 12 7.27 -13.97 -5.09
C LYS A 12 6.07 -13.22 -5.65
N ASP A 13 4.96 -13.93 -5.80
CA ASP A 13 3.67 -13.36 -6.14
C ASP A 13 3.29 -12.20 -5.18
N LEU A 14 2.76 -11.10 -5.72
CA LEU A 14 2.47 -9.87 -4.97
C LEU A 14 1.53 -10.15 -3.80
N LYS A 15 0.45 -10.89 -4.04
CA LYS A 15 -0.54 -11.25 -3.00
C LYS A 15 0.10 -12.04 -1.87
N THR A 16 1.01 -12.95 -2.19
CA THR A 16 1.82 -13.67 -1.19
C THR A 16 2.67 -12.70 -0.35
N VAL A 17 3.33 -11.72 -0.96
CA VAL A 17 4.12 -10.71 -0.23
C VAL A 17 3.24 -9.88 0.69
N LEU A 18 2.07 -9.42 0.24
CA LEU A 18 1.13 -8.64 1.07
C LEU A 18 0.65 -9.43 2.28
N ASN A 19 0.26 -10.70 2.06
CA ASN A 19 -0.24 -11.57 3.11
C ASN A 19 0.83 -11.90 4.15
N GLU A 20 2.07 -12.21 3.73
CA GLU A 20 3.18 -12.47 4.65
C GLU A 20 3.43 -11.29 5.61
N VAL A 21 3.24 -10.05 5.14
CA VAL A 21 3.37 -8.86 6.00
C VAL A 21 2.23 -8.81 7.01
N VAL A 22 0.98 -8.98 6.62
CA VAL A 22 -0.19 -8.83 7.51
C VAL A 22 -0.35 -10.01 8.48
N GLU A 23 0.05 -11.22 8.08
CA GLU A 23 0.01 -12.41 8.93
C GLU A 23 1.07 -12.40 10.03
N ASN A 24 2.11 -11.57 9.92
CA ASN A 24 3.16 -11.49 10.93
C ASN A 24 2.59 -10.94 12.25
N PRO A 25 2.55 -11.72 13.35
CA PRO A 25 1.93 -11.28 14.59
C PRO A 25 2.65 -10.08 15.23
N ASN A 26 3.87 -9.75 14.81
CA ASN A 26 4.67 -8.65 15.34
C ASN A 26 4.50 -7.32 14.57
N THR A 27 3.69 -7.30 13.52
CA THR A 27 3.37 -6.08 12.76
C THR A 27 2.13 -5.37 13.32
N GLU A 28 2.09 -4.04 13.22
CA GLU A 28 0.93 -3.20 13.51
C GLU A 28 0.04 -3.02 12.26
N ILE A 29 0.46 -3.56 11.11
CA ILE A 29 -0.27 -3.45 9.84
C ILE A 29 -1.40 -4.47 9.81
N ASP A 30 -2.64 -3.99 9.78
CA ASP A 30 -3.84 -4.85 9.76
C ASP A 30 -4.28 -5.19 8.34
N VAL A 31 -3.98 -4.32 7.37
CA VAL A 31 -4.28 -4.53 5.96
C VAL A 31 -3.35 -3.70 5.09
N ILE A 32 -3.04 -4.23 3.92
CA ILE A 32 -2.36 -3.53 2.83
C ILE A 32 -3.27 -3.56 1.62
N PHE A 33 -3.38 -2.46 0.90
CA PHE A 33 -4.08 -2.39 -0.37
C PHE A 33 -3.35 -1.49 -1.34
N ILE A 34 -3.50 -1.78 -2.62
CA ILE A 34 -2.87 -1.07 -3.71
C ILE A 34 -3.99 -0.52 -4.58
N TYR A 35 -3.99 0.77 -4.76
CA TYR A 35 -5.11 1.49 -5.34
C TYR A 35 -4.65 2.31 -6.54
N ASP A 36 -5.33 2.14 -7.67
CA ASP A 36 -5.14 2.96 -8.86
C ASP A 36 -5.88 4.28 -8.67
N LEU A 37 -5.11 5.37 -8.66
CA LEU A 37 -5.58 6.73 -8.42
C LEU A 37 -6.15 7.39 -9.68
N ASP A 38 -5.86 6.86 -10.86
CA ASP A 38 -6.41 7.34 -12.13
C ASP A 38 -7.76 6.69 -12.45
N SER A 39 -7.85 5.37 -12.30
CA SER A 39 -9.08 4.61 -12.55
C SER A 39 -9.98 4.48 -11.33
N ASN A 40 -9.48 4.86 -10.14
CA ASN A 40 -10.21 4.77 -8.87
C ASN A 40 -10.64 3.31 -8.59
N MET A 41 -9.71 2.38 -8.78
CA MET A 41 -9.92 0.94 -8.63
C MET A 41 -8.88 0.31 -7.72
N LEU A 42 -9.31 -0.70 -6.95
CA LEU A 42 -8.40 -1.56 -6.21
C LEU A 42 -7.62 -2.46 -7.18
N LEU A 43 -6.30 -2.41 -7.12
CA LEU A 43 -5.41 -3.25 -7.93
C LEU A 43 -5.13 -4.58 -7.24
N GLU A 44 -4.85 -4.54 -5.94
CA GLU A 44 -4.57 -5.74 -5.14
C GLU A 44 -4.69 -5.42 -3.64
N HIS A 45 -4.92 -6.41 -2.79
CA HIS A 45 -4.94 -6.25 -1.34
C HIS A 45 -4.48 -7.49 -0.58
N SER A 46 -4.08 -7.31 0.67
CA SER A 46 -3.88 -8.44 1.57
C SER A 46 -5.23 -9.09 1.87
N ASP A 47 -5.27 -10.41 1.77
CA ASP A 47 -6.43 -11.26 1.94
C ASP A 47 -6.02 -12.45 2.82
N VAL A 48 -6.21 -12.28 4.12
CA VAL A 48 -5.83 -13.25 5.14
C VAL A 48 -7.06 -13.85 5.78
N LYS A 49 -7.04 -15.15 6.10
CA LYS A 49 -8.21 -15.86 6.63
C LYS A 49 -8.75 -15.30 7.96
N LYS A 50 -7.93 -14.58 8.71
CA LYS A 50 -8.26 -13.99 10.01
C LYS A 50 -7.68 -12.58 10.13
N PRO A 51 -8.30 -11.57 9.49
CA PRO A 51 -7.80 -10.21 9.53
C PRO A 51 -7.92 -9.62 10.95
N ARG A 52 -6.90 -8.86 11.38
CA ARG A 52 -6.85 -8.26 12.73
C ARG A 52 -7.64 -6.95 12.83
N GLY A 53 -7.91 -6.28 11.70
CA GLY A 53 -8.54 -4.96 11.66
C GLY A 53 -10.08 -4.92 11.74
N GLY A 54 -10.75 -6.07 11.89
CA GLY A 54 -12.20 -6.17 12.09
C GLY A 54 -13.01 -5.29 11.11
N LYS A 55 -13.90 -4.45 11.67
CA LYS A 55 -14.79 -3.56 10.90
C LYS A 55 -14.09 -2.70 9.86
N MET A 56 -12.85 -2.25 10.10
CA MET A 56 -12.11 -1.43 9.13
C MET A 56 -11.83 -2.24 7.86
N VAL A 57 -11.34 -3.46 8.02
CA VAL A 57 -11.06 -4.37 6.90
C VAL A 57 -12.37 -4.77 6.22
N ASP A 58 -13.40 -5.07 7.00
CA ASP A 58 -14.73 -5.42 6.47
C ASP A 58 -15.32 -4.28 5.62
N SER A 59 -15.19 -3.02 6.08
CA SER A 59 -15.63 -1.84 5.36
C SER A 59 -14.84 -1.56 4.09
N LEU A 60 -13.53 -1.87 4.07
CA LEU A 60 -12.67 -1.63 2.90
C LEU A 60 -12.98 -2.60 1.75
N PHE A 61 -13.26 -3.87 2.05
CA PHE A 61 -13.34 -4.94 1.04
C PHE A 61 -14.70 -5.63 0.93
N ASN A 62 -15.75 -5.04 1.51
CA ASN A 62 -17.14 -5.49 1.40
C ASN A 62 -17.31 -7.02 1.37
N VAL A 63 -16.78 -7.70 2.39
CA VAL A 63 -16.59 -9.17 2.47
C VAL A 63 -17.90 -9.97 2.27
N ALA A 64 -19.06 -9.32 2.29
CA ALA A 64 -20.38 -9.90 2.12
C ALA A 64 -20.98 -9.78 0.69
N SER A 65 -20.34 -9.07 -0.23
CA SER A 65 -20.82 -8.90 -1.60
C SER A 65 -19.72 -9.21 -2.60
N ASP A 66 -20.06 -9.76 -3.77
CA ASP A 66 -19.14 -9.97 -4.90
C ASP A 66 -18.57 -8.64 -5.50
N LEU A 67 -18.76 -7.51 -4.81
CA LEU A 67 -18.13 -6.23 -5.09
C LEU A 67 -16.82 -6.14 -4.30
N GLU A 68 -15.71 -6.19 -5.02
CA GLU A 68 -14.33 -6.22 -4.49
C GLU A 68 -13.89 -4.91 -3.78
N MET A 69 -14.76 -3.88 -3.73
CA MET A 69 -14.48 -2.61 -3.05
C MET A 69 -15.67 -2.14 -2.20
N GLY A 70 -15.37 -1.66 -0.99
CA GLY A 70 -16.30 -0.93 -0.16
C GLY A 70 -16.37 0.57 -0.52
N GLU A 71 -17.49 1.22 -0.18
CA GLU A 71 -17.75 2.65 -0.44
C GLU A 71 -16.64 3.56 0.13
N SER A 72 -15.96 3.13 1.20
CA SER A 72 -14.87 3.90 1.83
C SER A 72 -13.68 4.19 0.94
N LEU A 73 -13.51 3.46 -0.18
CA LEU A 73 -12.43 3.69 -1.13
C LEU A 73 -12.86 4.55 -2.32
N SER A 74 -14.15 4.79 -2.53
CA SER A 74 -14.67 5.50 -3.72
C SER A 74 -14.15 6.93 -3.89
N GLU A 75 -13.84 7.61 -2.79
CA GLU A 75 -13.26 8.97 -2.78
C GLU A 75 -11.74 8.95 -2.60
N PHE A 76 -11.12 7.78 -2.45
CA PHE A 76 -9.70 7.68 -2.13
C PHE A 76 -8.82 8.15 -3.30
N GLY A 77 -9.29 8.07 -4.56
CA GLY A 77 -8.58 8.61 -5.72
C GLY A 77 -8.30 10.13 -5.67
N ASP A 78 -9.05 10.89 -4.86
CA ASP A 78 -8.88 12.34 -4.73
C ASP A 78 -7.52 12.72 -4.12
N ILE A 79 -6.83 11.78 -3.47
CA ILE A 79 -5.48 12.03 -2.92
C ILE A 79 -4.38 12.10 -3.99
N ARG A 80 -4.69 11.82 -5.26
CA ARG A 80 -3.71 11.79 -6.37
C ARG A 80 -2.94 13.08 -6.59
N ASP A 81 -3.52 14.21 -6.20
CA ASP A 81 -2.92 15.52 -6.40
C ASP A 81 -1.98 15.93 -5.24
N LEU A 82 -1.91 15.15 -4.15
CA LEU A 82 -1.03 15.45 -3.01
C LEU A 82 0.46 15.52 -3.38
N PRO A 83 1.05 14.57 -4.14
CA PRO A 83 2.45 14.68 -4.54
C PRO A 83 2.74 15.97 -5.30
N LYS A 84 1.86 16.34 -6.24
CA LYS A 84 2.00 17.58 -7.03
C LYS A 84 1.85 18.83 -6.16
N ALA A 85 0.89 18.84 -5.25
CA ALA A 85 0.64 19.97 -4.36
C ALA A 85 1.84 20.25 -3.43
N LEU A 86 2.61 19.22 -3.08
CA LEU A 86 3.79 19.34 -2.22
C LEU A 86 5.11 19.47 -2.98
N GLN A 87 5.12 19.24 -4.30
CA GLN A 87 6.32 19.35 -5.14
C GLN A 87 6.91 20.75 -5.08
N SER A 88 6.11 21.80 -5.30
CA SER A 88 6.60 23.19 -5.25
C SER A 88 7.18 23.56 -3.88
N PHE A 89 6.57 23.07 -2.80
CA PHE A 89 7.13 23.24 -1.46
C PHE A 89 8.49 22.54 -1.31
N GLY A 90 8.60 21.30 -1.79
CA GLY A 90 9.84 20.53 -1.80
C GLY A 90 10.97 21.21 -2.57
N ASP A 91 10.65 21.72 -3.77
CA ASP A 91 11.58 22.42 -4.65
C ASP A 91 12.07 23.74 -4.05
N GLU A 92 11.16 24.56 -3.51
CA GLU A 92 11.49 25.87 -2.93
C GLU A 92 12.28 25.75 -1.61
N THR A 93 11.97 24.74 -0.79
CA THR A 93 12.61 24.54 0.52
C THR A 93 13.86 23.66 0.46
N GLY A 94 14.10 22.98 -0.66
CA GLY A 94 15.13 21.94 -0.78
C GLY A 94 14.80 20.65 -0.02
N GLY A 95 13.53 20.46 0.36
CA GLY A 95 13.05 19.26 1.07
C GLY A 95 12.90 18.02 0.19
N GLY A 96 12.87 18.20 -1.13
CA GLY A 96 12.70 17.13 -2.12
C GLY A 96 11.26 16.63 -2.26
N ASP A 97 11.09 15.48 -2.91
CA ASP A 97 9.78 14.93 -3.26
C ASP A 97 9.04 14.29 -2.07
N LEU A 98 7.71 14.27 -2.16
CA LEU A 98 6.86 13.57 -1.19
C LEU A 98 7.14 12.06 -1.21
N LYS A 99 7.68 11.54 -0.10
CA LYS A 99 7.94 10.09 0.05
C LYS A 99 6.68 9.28 0.35
N TYR A 100 5.84 9.77 1.27
CA TYR A 100 4.58 9.17 1.68
C TYR A 100 3.72 10.20 2.42
N ALA A 101 2.42 9.93 2.55
CA ALA A 101 1.52 10.67 3.44
C ALA A 101 0.97 9.74 4.53
N THR A 102 0.85 10.27 5.75
CA THR A 102 0.24 9.56 6.88
C THR A 102 -1.03 10.30 7.28
N PHE A 103 -2.16 9.59 7.23
CA PHE A 103 -3.46 10.05 7.66
C PHE A 103 -3.79 9.40 9.01
N GLN A 104 -3.71 10.18 10.08
CA GLN A 104 -4.15 9.73 11.40
C GLN A 104 -5.61 10.11 11.62
N LEU A 105 -6.47 9.10 11.62
CA LEU A 105 -7.88 9.21 11.96
C LEU A 105 -8.05 9.05 13.49
N SER A 106 -9.24 9.34 14.01
CA SER A 106 -9.49 9.25 15.46
C SER A 106 -9.24 7.84 16.02
N ASN A 107 -9.46 6.80 15.22
CA ASN A 107 -9.36 5.41 15.63
C ASN A 107 -8.40 4.56 14.81
N SER A 108 -7.94 5.03 13.65
CA SER A 108 -7.08 4.28 12.74
C SER A 108 -5.97 5.15 12.14
N ILE A 109 -5.02 4.51 11.48
CA ILE A 109 -3.94 5.18 10.75
C ILE A 109 -3.88 4.57 9.35
N VAL A 110 -3.74 5.42 8.34
CA VAL A 110 -3.45 5.01 6.96
C VAL A 110 -2.16 5.69 6.53
N GLN A 111 -1.24 4.92 5.93
CA GLN A 111 -0.04 5.46 5.32
C GLN A 111 -0.02 5.09 3.83
N ALA A 112 0.08 6.10 2.98
CA ALA A 112 0.05 5.96 1.53
C ALA A 112 1.41 6.34 0.92
N TYR A 113 1.96 5.44 0.12
CA TYR A 113 3.13 5.68 -0.72
C TYR A 113 2.66 5.85 -2.16
N PHE A 114 2.94 7.01 -2.75
CA PHE A 114 2.52 7.34 -4.10
C PHE A 114 3.53 6.78 -5.10
N LEU A 115 3.02 6.04 -6.08
CA LEU A 115 3.77 5.48 -7.18
C LEU A 115 3.39 6.23 -8.45
N PRO A 116 4.33 6.92 -9.09
CA PRO A 116 4.03 7.62 -10.31
C PRO A 116 3.93 6.62 -11.47
N GLN A 117 3.28 7.05 -12.55
CA GLN A 117 2.94 6.22 -13.70
C GLN A 117 4.15 5.47 -14.30
N GLU A 118 5.36 6.03 -14.21
CA GLU A 118 6.57 5.43 -14.75
C GLU A 118 7.01 4.14 -14.03
N VAL A 119 6.45 3.87 -12.85
CA VAL A 119 6.80 2.67 -12.05
C VAL A 119 5.86 1.50 -12.35
N VAL A 120 4.57 1.74 -12.56
CA VAL A 120 3.54 0.69 -12.63
C VAL A 120 2.50 0.93 -13.73
N GLY A 121 2.76 1.81 -14.69
CA GLY A 121 1.88 2.10 -15.83
C GLY A 121 0.64 2.97 -15.51
N THR A 122 0.34 3.20 -14.23
CA THR A 122 -0.73 4.08 -13.72
C THR A 122 -0.25 4.86 -12.48
N ASN A 123 -0.89 5.99 -12.15
CA ASN A 123 -0.68 6.59 -10.84
C ASN A 123 -1.34 5.71 -9.78
N ALA A 124 -0.55 5.15 -8.87
CA ALA A 124 -1.05 4.23 -7.84
C ALA A 124 -0.62 4.67 -6.44
N ALA A 125 -1.28 4.12 -5.43
CA ALA A 125 -0.85 4.21 -4.05
C ALA A 125 -0.72 2.81 -3.43
N ILE A 126 0.41 2.54 -2.77
CA ILE A 126 0.51 1.42 -1.82
C ILE A 126 0.11 1.95 -0.45
N CYS A 127 -0.97 1.41 0.10
CA CYS A 127 -1.57 1.85 1.33
C CYS A 127 -1.47 0.79 2.42
N PHE A 128 -0.96 1.19 3.57
CA PHE A 128 -0.94 0.40 4.78
C PHE A 128 -1.96 0.98 5.75
N ALA A 129 -2.73 0.14 6.43
CA ALA A 129 -3.65 0.61 7.46
C ALA A 129 -3.54 -0.18 8.75
N CYS A 130 -3.74 0.53 9.85
CA CYS A 130 -3.87 0.00 11.20
C CYS A 130 -5.21 0.45 11.78
N ALA A 131 -6.02 -0.50 12.25
CA ALA A 131 -7.32 -0.26 12.85
C ALA A 131 -7.22 0.33 14.26
N GLN A 132 -6.00 0.44 14.82
CA GLN A 132 -5.74 1.10 16.09
C GLN A 132 -4.90 2.37 15.87
N ALA A 133 -5.42 3.52 16.29
CA ALA A 133 -4.68 4.80 16.31
C ALA A 133 -3.63 4.87 17.42
N LYS A 134 -2.75 3.87 17.52
CA LYS A 134 -1.67 3.80 18.51
C LYS A 134 -0.36 3.38 17.83
N GLY A 135 0.76 3.74 18.44
CA GLY A 135 2.06 3.26 17.98
C GLY A 135 2.52 3.81 16.62
N LEU A 136 2.14 5.04 16.26
CA LEU A 136 2.41 5.64 14.95
C LEU A 136 3.88 5.46 14.49
N GLY A 137 4.86 5.73 15.36
CA GLY A 137 6.27 5.59 14.99
C GLY A 137 6.67 4.15 14.63
N LYS A 138 6.14 3.15 15.35
CA LYS A 138 6.37 1.72 15.06
C LYS A 138 5.67 1.32 13.76
N PHE A 139 4.43 1.79 13.56
CA PHE A 139 3.68 1.56 12.34
C PHE A 139 4.40 2.11 11.10
N VAL A 140 4.83 3.37 11.15
CA VAL A 140 5.57 4.00 10.03
C VAL A 140 6.87 3.26 9.71
N LEU A 141 7.64 2.90 10.75
CA LEU A 141 8.88 2.11 10.57
C LEU A 141 8.62 0.77 9.87
N GLN A 142 7.51 0.09 10.20
CA GLN A 142 7.14 -1.17 9.59
C GLN A 142 6.68 -0.98 8.14
N CYS A 143 5.91 0.06 7.83
CA CYS A 143 5.52 0.37 6.46
C CYS A 143 6.75 0.65 5.60
N GLU A 144 7.70 1.45 6.07
CA GLU A 144 8.95 1.73 5.35
C GLU A 144 9.77 0.47 5.09
N LYS A 145 9.84 -0.45 6.08
CA LYS A 145 10.53 -1.73 5.94
C LYS A 145 9.93 -2.61 4.84
N HIS A 146 8.62 -2.54 4.64
CA HIS A 146 7.89 -3.42 3.73
C HIS A 146 7.57 -2.78 2.36
N TYR A 147 7.72 -1.47 2.23
CA TYR A 147 7.43 -0.73 0.99
C TYR A 147 8.24 -1.22 -0.22
N GLU A 148 9.57 -1.23 -0.16
CA GLU A 148 10.40 -1.58 -1.33
C GLU A 148 10.17 -3.01 -1.85
N PRO A 149 10.06 -4.06 -1.00
CA PRO A 149 9.68 -5.38 -1.46
C PRO A 149 8.33 -5.43 -2.18
N ILE A 150 7.32 -4.72 -1.66
CA ILE A 150 5.98 -4.68 -2.25
C ILE A 150 5.99 -3.92 -3.58
N LYS A 151 6.63 -2.75 -3.61
CA LYS A 151 6.81 -1.96 -4.84
C LYS A 151 7.51 -2.77 -5.93
N THR A 152 8.56 -3.51 -5.58
CA THR A 152 9.30 -4.37 -6.52
C THR A 152 8.42 -5.48 -7.07
N ALA A 153 7.63 -6.14 -6.22
CA ALA A 153 6.70 -7.18 -6.65
C ALA A 153 5.57 -6.62 -7.54
N LEU A 154 5.04 -5.45 -7.21
CA LEU A 154 4.01 -4.77 -8.01
C LEU A 154 4.55 -4.34 -9.39
N ALA A 155 5.73 -3.73 -9.44
CA ALA A 155 6.34 -3.31 -10.71
C ALA A 155 6.64 -4.49 -11.64
N ALA A 156 6.83 -5.71 -11.12
CA ALA A 156 7.04 -6.91 -11.94
C ALA A 156 5.76 -7.43 -12.61
N MET A 157 4.59 -6.86 -12.29
CA MET A 157 3.31 -7.20 -12.94
C MET A 157 3.02 -6.37 -14.19
N PHE A 158 3.81 -5.32 -14.45
CA PHE A 158 3.66 -4.37 -15.55
C PHE A 158 4.90 -4.39 -16.47
#